data_AF-U1HDU9-F1
#
_entry.id   AF-U1HDU9-F1
#
_cell.length_a   1.000
_cell.length_b   1.000
_cell.length_c   1.000
_cell.angle_alpha   90.00
_cell.angle_beta   90.00
_cell.angle_gamma   90.00
#
_symmetry.space_group_name_H-M   'P 1'
#
loop_
_entity.id
_entity.type
_entity.pdbx_description
1 polymer ?
#
loop_
_entity_poly.entity_id
_entity_poly.type
_entity_poly.pdbx_seq_one_letter_code
_entity_poly.pdbx_strand_id
1 'polypeptide(L)'
;MAAKTTRYSRAITMSACTYLSGGGLKRVWRFFRSPIGSLLAKKRIGNTAGDPAAMQRARNGRLPTTMFLLRWGQELPTWEETSQLARPATTGVTVHVRNVFRSVEIDVIFLGAVGVENVIEDKAKFWMKAQKYEDGKNDPDGDYYASIYCAEIVNSFTNLAFISLAYKGISSCIRNGHDTVFLVGFISYLVIGLASFCFHTTLKYTTQLLDELAMIYTTCIMFYSIFSYRRATSTKVVIALSVFLLAMFITLYYHYLKNPLFHQNMFALLTAIVFFKSIYAMEVTLRPVRRSQANQSHKATSGEQAREDQRDLAILRRMWQMLTVSLSSVGLGFLIWNLDNAYCPILRRWRRDVGLPWGILLEGHGWWHILTSVAQYINLTWSIWLRYCLNGEQDDVELVWPSFFTSVPVVEPTEKAKSESKLNRKKKI
;
A
#
# COMPACT_ATOMS: atom_id res chain seq x y z
N MET A 1 -36.43 -19.82 -33.95
CA MET A 1 -35.31 -19.95 -32.99
C MET A 1 -35.49 -19.00 -31.81
N ALA A 2 -36.56 -19.20 -31.05
CA ALA A 2 -36.84 -18.51 -29.80
C ALA A 2 -37.49 -19.56 -28.89
N ALA A 3 -36.73 -20.19 -27.98
CA ALA A 3 -37.27 -21.11 -26.95
C ALA A 3 -36.24 -21.69 -25.94
N LYS A 4 -34.92 -21.51 -26.08
CA LYS A 4 -33.95 -22.26 -25.22
C LYS A 4 -33.06 -21.45 -24.26
N THR A 5 -33.17 -20.13 -24.20
CA THR A 5 -32.35 -19.28 -23.31
C THR A 5 -33.05 -18.82 -22.03
N THR A 6 -34.30 -19.21 -21.77
CA THR A 6 -35.08 -18.70 -20.62
C THR A 6 -35.15 -19.64 -19.42
N ARG A 7 -34.54 -20.84 -19.44
CA ARG A 7 -34.56 -21.78 -18.30
C ARG A 7 -33.33 -21.75 -17.39
N TYR A 8 -32.20 -21.15 -17.80
CA TYR A 8 -31.00 -21.10 -16.95
C TYR A 8 -30.88 -19.84 -16.07
N SER A 9 -31.59 -18.76 -16.38
CA SER A 9 -31.50 -17.50 -15.61
C SER A 9 -32.44 -17.44 -14.39
N ARG A 10 -33.45 -18.32 -14.28
CA ARG A 10 -34.34 -18.37 -13.10
C ARG A 10 -33.89 -19.34 -12.00
N ALA A 11 -33.06 -20.34 -12.29
CA ALA A 11 -32.61 -21.31 -11.29
C ALA A 11 -31.48 -20.77 -10.39
N ILE A 12 -30.63 -19.87 -10.91
CA ILE A 12 -29.50 -19.32 -10.15
C ILE A 12 -29.96 -18.21 -9.18
N THR A 13 -30.97 -17.44 -9.57
CA THR A 13 -31.50 -16.33 -8.75
C THR A 13 -32.35 -16.80 -7.56
N MET A 14 -32.92 -18.00 -7.61
CA MET A 14 -33.69 -18.58 -6.49
C MET A 14 -32.82 -19.28 -5.42
N SER A 15 -31.66 -19.83 -5.76
CA SER A 15 -30.79 -20.49 -4.76
C SER A 15 -30.00 -19.52 -3.89
N ALA A 16 -29.70 -18.31 -4.38
CA ALA A 16 -28.97 -17.31 -3.59
C ALA A 16 -29.86 -16.53 -2.58
N CYS A 17 -31.15 -16.35 -2.88
CA CYS A 17 -32.07 -15.63 -1.98
C CYS A 17 -32.63 -16.47 -0.82
N THR A 18 -32.50 -17.80 -0.86
CA THR A 18 -33.06 -18.68 0.20
C THR A 18 -32.06 -19.02 1.31
N TYR A 19 -30.76 -18.75 1.11
CA TYR A 19 -29.71 -19.08 2.10
C TYR A 19 -29.36 -17.94 3.08
N LEU A 20 -29.89 -16.74 2.87
CA LEU A 20 -29.63 -15.57 3.72
C LEU A 20 -30.77 -15.19 4.68
N SER A 21 -31.84 -16.00 4.77
CA SER A 21 -33.01 -15.70 5.63
C SER A 21 -33.32 -16.71 6.74
N GLY A 22 -32.51 -17.75 6.97
CA GLY A 22 -32.89 -18.81 7.93
C GLY A 22 -31.79 -19.26 8.90
N GLY A 23 -31.68 -18.63 10.07
CA GLY A 23 -31.32 -19.22 11.39
C GLY A 23 -30.13 -20.19 11.60
N GLY A 24 -29.34 -20.54 10.57
CA GLY A 24 -28.36 -21.62 10.60
C GLY A 24 -27.09 -21.31 11.42
N LEU A 25 -26.54 -20.09 11.27
CA LEU A 25 -25.34 -19.70 12.01
C LEU A 25 -25.55 -19.69 13.54
N LYS A 26 -26.74 -19.30 14.02
CA LYS A 26 -27.05 -19.27 15.45
C LYS A 26 -27.22 -20.66 16.08
N ARG A 27 -27.47 -21.70 15.27
CA ARG A 27 -27.62 -23.10 15.73
C ARG A 27 -26.27 -23.80 15.82
N VAL A 28 -25.39 -23.58 14.84
CA VAL A 28 -24.00 -24.08 14.84
C VAL A 28 -23.22 -23.51 16.02
N TRP A 29 -23.37 -22.21 16.28
CA TRP A 29 -22.66 -21.54 17.37
C TRP A 29 -23.13 -21.99 18.78
N ARG A 30 -24.39 -22.41 18.93
CA ARG A 30 -24.92 -22.97 20.19
C ARG A 30 -24.46 -24.41 20.45
N PHE A 31 -24.28 -25.22 19.41
CA PHE A 31 -23.86 -26.61 19.55
C PHE A 31 -22.40 -26.73 20.07
N PHE A 32 -21.50 -25.91 19.54
CA PHE A 32 -20.08 -25.90 19.96
C PHE A 32 -19.83 -25.34 21.36
N ARG A 33 -20.81 -24.61 21.94
CA ARG A 33 -20.74 -24.09 23.31
C ARG A 33 -21.32 -25.06 24.35
N SER A 34 -21.88 -26.19 23.92
CA SER A 34 -22.39 -27.21 24.84
C SER A 34 -21.27 -28.14 25.35
N PRO A 35 -21.35 -28.62 26.60
CA PRO A 35 -20.37 -29.57 27.16
C PRO A 35 -20.22 -30.85 26.33
N ILE A 36 -21.31 -31.30 25.69
CA ILE A 36 -21.34 -32.48 24.82
C ILE A 36 -20.58 -32.24 23.51
N GLY A 37 -20.70 -31.04 22.92
CA GLY A 37 -19.97 -30.66 21.70
C GLY A 37 -18.46 -30.58 21.89
N SER A 38 -18.01 -30.12 23.05
CA SER A 38 -16.58 -30.07 23.42
C SER A 38 -15.97 -31.46 23.63
N LEU A 39 -16.72 -32.37 24.26
CA LEU A 39 -16.31 -33.76 24.50
C LEU A 39 -16.21 -34.59 23.21
N LEU A 40 -17.15 -34.41 22.27
CA LEU A 40 -17.10 -35.08 20.97
C LEU A 40 -15.96 -34.56 20.07
N ALA A 41 -15.62 -33.27 20.17
CA ALA A 41 -14.47 -32.71 19.46
C ALA A 41 -13.14 -33.28 19.98
N LYS A 42 -12.97 -33.38 21.31
CA LYS A 42 -11.76 -33.98 21.92
C LYS A 42 -11.62 -35.47 21.58
N LYS A 43 -12.70 -36.25 21.59
CA LYS A 43 -12.67 -37.69 21.28
C LYS A 43 -12.38 -37.98 19.79
N ARG A 44 -12.70 -37.05 18.89
CA ARG A 44 -12.45 -37.20 17.44
C ARG A 44 -11.03 -36.81 17.02
N ILE A 45 -10.39 -35.90 17.75
CA ILE A 45 -8.99 -35.48 17.50
C ILE A 45 -8.01 -36.60 17.90
N GLY A 46 -8.30 -37.35 18.96
CA GLY A 46 -7.44 -38.46 19.42
C GLY A 46 -7.39 -39.68 18.49
N ASN A 47 -8.43 -39.93 17.69
CA ASN A 47 -8.51 -41.13 16.85
C ASN A 47 -8.08 -40.95 15.38
N THR A 48 -7.78 -39.72 14.93
CA THR A 48 -7.38 -39.46 13.53
C THR A 48 -5.86 -39.37 13.31
N ALA A 49 -5.06 -39.52 14.36
CA ALA A 49 -3.60 -39.42 14.26
C ALA A 49 -2.89 -40.68 13.72
N GLY A 50 -3.63 -41.70 13.23
CA GLY A 50 -3.01 -42.96 12.80
C GLY A 50 -3.76 -43.79 11.76
N ASP A 51 -4.74 -43.24 11.03
CA ASP A 51 -5.49 -43.99 10.00
C ASP A 51 -5.10 -43.56 8.56
N PRO A 52 -4.34 -44.39 7.81
CA PRO A 52 -3.93 -44.11 6.44
C PRO A 52 -5.10 -43.89 5.46
N ALA A 53 -6.27 -44.50 5.72
CA ALA A 53 -7.45 -44.39 4.86
C ALA A 53 -8.17 -43.02 5.00
N ALA A 54 -7.93 -42.29 6.08
CA ALA A 54 -8.43 -40.92 6.26
C ALA A 54 -7.60 -39.90 5.45
N MET A 55 -6.27 -40.05 5.42
CA MET A 55 -5.38 -39.22 4.61
C MET A 55 -5.64 -39.38 3.10
N GLN A 56 -5.98 -40.59 2.66
CA GLN A 56 -6.26 -40.85 1.24
C GLN A 56 -7.58 -40.23 0.77
N ARG A 57 -8.55 -40.04 1.67
CA ARG A 57 -9.81 -39.31 1.39
C ARG A 57 -9.62 -37.79 1.33
N ALA A 58 -8.68 -37.22 2.10
CA ALA A 58 -8.31 -35.81 1.99
C ALA A 58 -7.65 -35.48 0.64
N ARG A 59 -6.91 -36.45 0.07
CA ARG A 59 -6.22 -36.32 -1.24
C ARG A 59 -7.19 -36.22 -2.43
N ASN A 60 -8.41 -36.74 -2.30
CA ASN A 60 -9.42 -36.78 -3.36
C ASN A 60 -10.48 -35.66 -3.27
N GLY A 61 -10.19 -34.56 -2.56
CA GLY A 61 -10.93 -33.30 -2.72
C GLY A 61 -12.30 -33.21 -2.07
N ARG A 62 -12.60 -34.01 -1.04
CA ARG A 62 -13.85 -33.86 -0.26
C ARG A 62 -13.56 -33.69 1.23
N LEU A 63 -13.39 -32.44 1.67
CA LEU A 63 -13.48 -32.07 3.09
C LEU A 63 -14.32 -30.78 3.28
N PRO A 64 -15.16 -30.68 4.33
CA PRO A 64 -15.98 -29.50 4.62
C PRO A 64 -15.15 -28.36 5.23
N THR A 65 -15.62 -27.13 5.02
CA THR A 65 -14.99 -25.83 5.29
C THR A 65 -14.53 -25.55 6.73
N THR A 66 -14.77 -26.44 7.68
CA THR A 66 -14.48 -26.22 9.11
C THR A 66 -13.05 -26.54 9.54
N MET A 67 -12.18 -27.03 8.64
CA MET A 67 -10.80 -27.41 8.98
C MET A 67 -9.74 -26.35 8.62
N PHE A 68 -10.14 -25.19 8.09
CA PHE A 68 -9.23 -24.16 7.60
C PHE A 68 -8.57 -23.28 8.69
N LEU A 69 -8.90 -23.50 9.97
CA LEU A 69 -8.43 -22.65 11.08
C LEU A 69 -7.38 -23.31 12.01
N LEU A 70 -6.84 -24.48 11.67
CA LEU A 70 -5.89 -25.20 12.53
C LEU A 70 -4.59 -25.58 11.81
N ARG A 71 -4.05 -24.68 10.99
CA ARG A 71 -2.72 -24.84 10.39
C ARG A 71 -1.91 -23.56 10.45
N TRP A 72 -1.71 -23.04 11.66
CA TRP A 72 -0.62 -22.11 11.94
C TRP A 72 -0.04 -22.44 13.30
N GLY A 73 1.19 -22.94 13.30
CA GLY A 73 1.91 -23.36 14.50
C GLY A 73 2.14 -24.86 14.58
N GLN A 74 2.92 -25.41 13.65
CA GLN A 74 4.00 -26.39 13.90
C GLN A 74 4.95 -26.36 12.68
N GLU A 75 6.22 -26.64 12.94
CA GLU A 75 7.41 -26.50 12.09
C GLU A 75 7.19 -26.86 10.60
N LEU A 76 7.68 -25.98 9.70
CA LEU A 76 7.59 -26.19 8.25
C LEU A 76 8.75 -27.11 7.79
N PRO A 77 8.51 -28.09 6.89
CA PRO A 77 9.58 -28.84 6.25
C PRO A 77 10.32 -27.98 5.22
N THR A 78 11.55 -28.37 4.91
CA THR A 78 12.42 -27.66 3.96
C THR A 78 11.87 -27.64 2.54
N TRP A 79 12.28 -26.63 1.77
CA TRP A 79 11.82 -26.32 0.41
C TRP A 79 11.93 -27.48 -0.60
N GLU A 80 12.91 -28.38 -0.42
CA GLU A 80 13.08 -29.56 -1.27
C GLU A 80 11.88 -30.53 -1.22
N GLU A 81 11.26 -30.73 -0.05
CA GLU A 81 10.08 -31.60 0.09
C GLU A 81 8.82 -31.00 -0.52
N THR A 82 8.74 -29.66 -0.57
CA THR A 82 7.56 -28.95 -1.09
C THR A 82 7.56 -28.89 -2.63
N SER A 83 8.75 -28.86 -3.24
CA SER A 83 8.93 -28.74 -4.69
C SER A 83 8.50 -29.98 -5.48
N GLN A 84 8.56 -31.18 -4.88
CA GLN A 84 8.20 -32.42 -5.58
C GLN A 84 6.68 -32.70 -5.63
N LEU A 85 5.87 -31.99 -4.85
CA LEU A 85 4.42 -32.24 -4.72
C LEU A 85 3.53 -31.42 -5.67
N ALA A 86 4.09 -30.49 -6.45
CA ALA A 86 3.32 -29.62 -7.35
C ALA A 86 3.41 -30.08 -8.82
N ARG A 87 2.49 -30.94 -9.25
CA ARG A 87 2.07 -31.03 -10.67
C ARG A 87 0.61 -30.57 -10.82
N PRO A 88 0.24 -29.93 -11.94
CA PRO A 88 -0.91 -29.05 -11.99
C PRO A 88 -2.21 -29.80 -12.29
N ALA A 89 -3.17 -29.76 -11.36
CA ALA A 89 -4.57 -30.07 -11.66
C ALA A 89 -5.30 -28.76 -12.01
N THR A 90 -5.51 -28.55 -13.30
CA THR A 90 -6.31 -27.47 -13.87
C THR A 90 -7.80 -27.71 -13.63
N THR A 91 -8.54 -26.73 -13.09
CA THR A 91 -10.00 -26.61 -13.32
C THR A 91 -10.54 -25.20 -12.98
N GLY A 92 -11.14 -24.56 -13.99
CA GLY A 92 -12.40 -23.82 -13.88
C GLY A 92 -12.43 -22.37 -13.38
N VAL A 93 -11.65 -21.98 -12.37
CA VAL A 93 -11.86 -20.67 -11.69
C VAL A 93 -10.86 -19.58 -12.15
N THR A 94 -9.76 -19.98 -12.77
CA THR A 94 -8.69 -19.06 -13.21
C THR A 94 -8.97 -18.31 -14.52
N VAL A 95 -10.01 -18.67 -15.28
CA VAL A 95 -10.27 -18.06 -16.61
C VAL A 95 -10.98 -16.70 -16.52
N HIS A 96 -11.76 -16.43 -15.47
CA HIS A 96 -12.46 -15.14 -15.32
C HIS A 96 -11.63 -14.07 -14.62
N VAL A 97 -10.70 -14.46 -13.76
CA VAL A 97 -9.69 -13.53 -13.21
C VAL A 97 -8.72 -13.14 -14.34
N ARG A 98 -8.27 -14.08 -15.17
CA ARG A 98 -7.29 -13.82 -16.25
C ARG A 98 -7.70 -12.75 -17.27
N ASN A 99 -9.00 -12.53 -17.51
CA ASN A 99 -9.47 -11.56 -18.50
C ASN A 99 -9.55 -10.13 -17.97
N VAL A 100 -9.62 -9.91 -16.65
CA VAL A 100 -9.53 -8.56 -16.04
C VAL A 100 -8.07 -8.13 -15.88
N PHE A 101 -7.17 -9.09 -15.69
CA PHE A 101 -5.74 -8.83 -15.43
C PHE A 101 -4.87 -8.81 -16.70
N ARG A 102 -5.46 -8.87 -17.90
CA ARG A 102 -4.72 -8.93 -19.17
C ARG A 102 -4.21 -7.58 -19.70
N SER A 103 -4.44 -6.49 -18.95
CA SER A 103 -4.04 -5.13 -19.35
C SER A 103 -3.06 -4.48 -18.37
N VAL A 104 -2.62 -5.21 -17.34
CA VAL A 104 -1.66 -4.75 -16.33
C VAL A 104 -0.68 -5.88 -16.05
N GLU A 105 0.08 -6.28 -17.07
CA GLU A 105 1.37 -6.96 -16.87
C GLU A 105 2.39 -5.91 -16.41
N ILE A 106 2.21 -5.44 -15.17
CA ILE A 106 3.25 -4.78 -14.40
C ILE A 106 3.42 -5.63 -13.14
N ASP A 107 4.24 -6.66 -13.27
CA ASP A 107 5.24 -7.10 -12.27
C ASP A 107 4.83 -7.21 -10.79
N VAL A 108 3.62 -7.70 -10.49
CA VAL A 108 3.33 -8.18 -9.12
C VAL A 108 4.16 -9.45 -8.79
N ILE A 109 4.67 -10.15 -9.81
CA ILE A 109 5.49 -11.36 -9.64
C ILE A 109 6.97 -11.03 -9.35
N PHE A 110 7.44 -9.81 -9.64
CA PHE A 110 8.83 -9.42 -9.38
C PHE A 110 9.14 -9.20 -7.88
N LEU A 111 8.11 -9.08 -7.04
CA LEU A 111 8.23 -8.85 -5.59
C LEU A 111 8.47 -10.12 -4.75
N GLY A 112 8.42 -11.32 -5.34
CA GLY A 112 8.33 -12.56 -4.57
C GLY A 112 9.51 -13.54 -4.63
N ALA A 113 10.45 -13.39 -5.58
CA ALA A 113 11.32 -14.52 -5.94
C ALA A 113 12.83 -14.29 -5.87
N VAL A 114 13.30 -13.12 -5.40
CA VAL A 114 14.74 -12.90 -5.21
C VAL A 114 15.02 -12.61 -3.74
N GLY A 115 15.50 -13.63 -3.01
CA GLY A 115 16.30 -13.44 -1.80
C GLY A 115 15.57 -13.24 -0.47
N VAL A 116 14.41 -13.87 -0.25
CA VAL A 116 13.70 -13.74 1.04
C VAL A 116 14.59 -14.18 2.23
N GLU A 117 15.39 -15.24 2.10
CA GLU A 117 16.25 -15.74 3.19
C GLU A 117 17.44 -14.83 3.51
N ASN A 118 18.18 -14.36 2.50
CA ASN A 118 19.32 -13.45 2.72
C ASN A 118 18.87 -12.08 3.25
N VAL A 119 17.70 -11.60 2.83
CA VAL A 119 17.11 -10.35 3.35
C VAL A 119 16.67 -10.52 4.82
N ILE A 120 16.18 -11.69 5.23
CA ILE A 120 15.81 -11.97 6.63
C ILE A 120 17.03 -11.79 7.55
N GLU A 121 18.15 -12.43 7.22
CA GLU A 121 19.32 -12.48 8.10
C GLU A 121 20.02 -11.11 8.24
N ASP A 122 20.16 -10.37 7.14
CA ASP A 122 20.80 -9.05 7.15
C ASP A 122 19.98 -7.99 7.87
N LYS A 123 18.65 -8.10 7.85
CA LYS A 123 17.77 -7.16 8.56
C LYS A 123 17.73 -7.43 10.07
N ALA A 124 17.84 -8.68 10.51
CA ALA A 124 18.02 -8.99 11.93
C ALA A 124 19.36 -8.42 12.46
N LYS A 125 20.43 -8.48 11.66
CA LYS A 125 21.72 -7.86 11.98
C LYS A 125 21.61 -6.34 12.12
N PHE A 126 20.81 -5.69 11.28
CA PHE A 126 20.56 -4.25 11.34
C PHE A 126 19.84 -3.81 12.63
N TRP A 127 18.84 -4.56 13.07
CA TRP A 127 18.16 -4.30 14.36
C TRP A 127 19.09 -4.51 15.56
N MET A 128 19.90 -5.57 15.53
CA MET A 128 20.93 -5.77 16.56
C MET A 128 21.95 -4.63 16.57
N LYS A 129 22.30 -4.08 15.40
CA LYS A 129 23.15 -2.90 15.27
C LYS A 129 22.49 -1.70 15.94
N ALA A 130 21.22 -1.41 15.65
CA ALA A 130 20.54 -0.26 16.24
C ALA A 130 20.37 -0.36 17.77
N GLN A 131 20.13 -1.56 18.28
CA GLN A 131 20.12 -1.81 19.73
C GLN A 131 21.50 -1.58 20.36
N LYS A 132 22.60 -1.97 19.70
CA LYS A 132 23.97 -1.68 20.19
C LYS A 132 24.25 -0.19 20.30
N TYR A 133 23.81 0.61 19.31
CA TYR A 133 23.93 2.07 19.34
C TYR A 133 23.07 2.70 20.45
N GLU A 134 21.89 2.15 20.72
CA GLU A 134 21.07 2.55 21.87
C GLU A 134 21.79 2.29 23.19
N ASP A 135 22.47 1.14 23.31
CA ASP A 135 23.25 0.75 24.49
C ASP A 135 24.62 1.46 24.59
N GLY A 136 24.90 2.45 23.72
CA GLY A 136 26.12 3.27 23.74
C GLY A 136 27.36 2.62 23.12
N LYS A 137 27.22 1.53 22.37
CA LYS A 137 28.33 0.83 21.70
C LYS A 137 28.45 1.29 20.24
N ASN A 138 29.20 2.37 20.02
CA ASN A 138 29.37 2.98 18.70
C ASN A 138 30.51 2.31 17.91
N ASP A 139 30.40 2.24 16.58
CA ASP A 139 31.49 1.87 15.66
C ASP A 139 31.92 3.12 14.84
N PRO A 140 32.95 3.86 15.32
CA PRO A 140 33.36 5.11 14.71
C PRO A 140 33.95 4.94 13.30
N ASP A 141 34.66 3.84 13.06
CA ASP A 141 35.43 3.61 11.83
C ASP A 141 34.55 3.14 10.66
N GLY A 142 33.39 2.53 10.97
CA GLY A 142 32.48 2.00 9.98
C GLY A 142 31.37 2.97 9.57
N ASP A 143 30.61 3.45 10.55
CA ASP A 143 29.37 4.18 10.31
C ASP A 143 29.53 5.69 10.46
N TYR A 144 30.34 6.18 11.40
CA TYR A 144 30.62 7.61 11.61
C TYR A 144 31.82 8.12 10.78
N TYR A 145 31.99 7.56 9.58
CA TYR A 145 33.20 7.70 8.77
C TYR A 145 33.51 9.14 8.32
N ALA A 146 32.49 10.01 8.20
CA ALA A 146 32.66 11.40 7.78
C ALA A 146 32.62 12.40 8.95
N SER A 147 31.90 12.09 10.02
CA SER A 147 31.73 12.96 11.18
C SER A 147 31.28 12.17 12.40
N ILE A 148 31.80 12.52 13.59
CA ILE A 148 31.34 11.95 14.87
C ILE A 148 29.90 12.33 15.24
N TYR A 149 29.32 13.34 14.58
CA TYR A 149 27.97 13.83 14.88
C TYR A 149 26.88 13.16 14.04
N CYS A 150 27.25 12.51 12.95
CA CYS A 150 26.32 11.93 11.99
C CYS A 150 26.90 10.62 11.47
N ALA A 151 26.23 9.50 11.76
CA ALA A 151 26.66 8.19 11.28
C ALA A 151 26.60 8.16 9.75
N GLU A 152 25.45 7.83 9.19
CA GLU A 152 25.34 7.64 7.74
C GLU A 152 25.07 9.00 7.08
N ILE A 153 26.12 9.81 6.88
CA ILE A 153 25.98 11.19 6.40
C ILE A 153 25.18 11.28 5.09
N VAL A 154 25.46 10.40 4.13
CA VAL A 154 24.73 10.42 2.85
C VAL A 154 23.26 10.05 3.07
N ASN A 155 22.97 8.95 3.77
CA ASN A 155 21.59 8.54 4.04
C ASN A 155 20.82 9.58 4.86
N SER A 156 21.49 10.25 5.79
CA SER A 156 20.91 11.32 6.59
C SER A 156 20.53 12.51 5.70
N PHE A 157 21.47 13.05 4.93
CA PHE A 157 21.23 14.26 4.14
C PHE A 157 20.34 14.03 2.90
N THR A 158 20.27 12.82 2.36
CA THR A 158 19.30 12.52 1.28
C THR A 158 17.85 12.62 1.76
N ASN A 159 17.58 12.48 3.06
CA ASN A 159 16.25 12.75 3.64
C ASN A 159 15.83 14.23 3.61
N LEU A 160 16.73 15.17 3.31
CA LEU A 160 16.35 16.55 3.01
C LEU A 160 15.43 16.64 1.79
N ALA A 161 15.46 15.65 0.88
CA ALA A 161 14.52 15.56 -0.24
C ALA A 161 13.06 15.40 0.26
N PHE A 162 12.84 14.51 1.24
CA PHE A 162 11.53 14.37 1.91
C PHE A 162 11.08 15.70 2.51
N ILE A 163 11.94 16.33 3.31
CA ILE A 163 11.64 17.56 4.05
C ILE A 163 11.28 18.70 3.08
N SER A 164 12.09 18.88 2.03
CA SER A 164 11.90 19.95 1.04
C SER A 164 10.60 19.77 0.23
N LEU A 165 10.33 18.54 -0.22
CA LEU A 165 9.11 18.21 -0.95
C LEU A 165 7.86 18.30 -0.05
N ALA A 166 7.97 17.89 1.21
CA ALA A 166 6.89 18.02 2.18
C ALA A 166 6.54 19.47 2.44
N TYR A 167 7.54 20.34 2.64
CA TYR A 167 7.33 21.79 2.77
C TYR A 167 6.59 22.36 1.54
N LYS A 168 7.02 21.99 0.33
CA LYS A 168 6.34 22.40 -0.91
C LYS A 168 4.88 21.93 -0.95
N GLY A 169 4.60 20.68 -0.57
CA GLY A 169 3.25 20.13 -0.53
C GLY A 169 2.35 20.78 0.52
N ILE A 170 2.87 21.04 1.73
CA ILE A 170 2.19 21.77 2.80
C ILE A 170 1.83 23.18 2.32
N SER A 171 2.80 23.89 1.74
CA SER A 171 2.60 25.24 1.20
C SER A 171 1.52 25.25 0.11
N SER A 172 1.54 24.26 -0.80
CA SER A 172 0.48 24.09 -1.81
C SER A 172 -0.89 23.87 -1.18
N CYS A 173 -1.01 23.00 -0.18
CA CYS A 173 -2.29 22.72 0.50
C CYS A 173 -2.88 23.96 1.15
N ILE A 174 -2.05 24.75 1.84
CA ILE A 174 -2.48 25.97 2.51
C ILE A 174 -2.86 27.04 1.49
N ARG A 175 -2.01 27.28 0.49
CA ARG A 175 -2.19 28.33 -0.52
C ARG A 175 -3.42 28.10 -1.39
N ASN A 176 -3.67 26.84 -1.77
CA ASN A 176 -4.75 26.48 -2.69
C ASN A 176 -6.01 25.96 -2.00
N GLY A 177 -6.03 25.87 -0.66
CA GLY A 177 -7.19 25.43 0.11
C GLY A 177 -7.59 23.97 -0.16
N HIS A 178 -6.62 23.08 -0.36
CA HIS A 178 -6.89 21.65 -0.56
C HIS A 178 -7.52 21.01 0.70
N ASP A 179 -8.21 19.88 0.52
CA ASP A 179 -8.84 19.13 1.62
C ASP A 179 -7.83 18.85 2.75
N THR A 180 -8.20 19.18 3.98
CA THR A 180 -7.35 19.14 5.19
C THR A 180 -6.66 17.80 5.42
N VAL A 181 -7.27 16.70 4.97
CA VAL A 181 -6.66 15.36 5.07
C VAL A 181 -5.33 15.25 4.33
N PHE A 182 -5.15 16.00 3.22
CA PHE A 182 -3.89 16.02 2.47
C PHE A 182 -2.85 16.95 3.09
N LEU A 183 -3.27 18.03 3.76
CA LEU A 183 -2.36 18.82 4.59
C LEU A 183 -1.78 17.94 5.71
N VAL A 184 -2.63 17.18 6.41
CA VAL A 184 -2.18 16.20 7.42
C VAL A 184 -1.30 15.12 6.79
N GLY A 185 -1.62 14.67 5.58
CA GLY A 185 -0.80 13.75 4.80
C GLY A 185 0.61 14.28 4.52
N PHE A 186 0.75 15.54 4.07
CA PHE A 186 2.05 16.16 3.83
C PHE A 186 2.81 16.49 5.12
N ILE A 187 2.13 16.81 6.22
CA ILE A 187 2.75 16.92 7.55
C ILE A 187 3.30 15.56 7.99
N SER A 188 2.55 14.48 7.78
CA SER A 188 3.03 13.13 8.12
C SER A 188 4.19 12.69 7.24
N TYR A 189 4.17 13.09 5.97
CA TYR A 189 5.29 12.92 5.05
C TYR A 189 6.55 13.72 5.46
N LEU A 190 6.40 14.91 6.04
CA LEU A 190 7.49 15.64 6.68
C LEU A 190 8.06 14.86 7.89
N VAL A 191 7.18 14.28 8.70
CA VAL A 191 7.58 13.46 9.86
C VAL A 191 8.39 12.24 9.42
N ILE A 192 8.05 11.56 8.32
CA ILE A 192 8.88 10.48 7.74
C ILE A 192 10.29 10.99 7.47
N GLY A 193 10.43 12.12 6.76
CA GLY A 193 11.75 12.67 6.43
C GLY A 193 12.58 13.05 7.65
N LEU A 194 11.96 13.67 8.66
CA LEU A 194 12.63 14.03 9.92
C LEU A 194 13.02 12.79 10.73
N ALA A 195 12.13 11.82 10.83
CA ALA A 195 12.37 10.58 11.56
C ALA A 195 13.51 9.78 10.93
N SER A 196 13.51 9.64 9.59
CA SER A 196 14.57 8.96 8.85
C SER A 196 15.90 9.71 8.97
N PHE A 197 15.90 11.04 8.86
CA PHE A 197 17.09 11.86 9.12
C PHE A 197 17.68 11.59 10.52
N CYS A 198 16.83 11.63 11.56
CA CYS A 198 17.24 11.35 12.94
C CYS A 198 17.77 9.92 13.11
N PHE A 199 17.12 8.95 12.46
CA PHE A 199 17.57 7.57 12.49
C PHE A 199 18.94 7.41 11.85
N HIS A 200 19.15 7.84 10.61
CA HIS A 200 20.44 7.69 9.93
C HIS A 200 21.57 8.51 10.57
N THR A 201 21.23 9.57 11.31
CA THR A 201 22.22 10.35 12.08
C THR A 201 22.70 9.58 13.32
N THR A 202 21.81 8.82 13.98
CA THR A 202 22.07 8.23 15.31
C THR A 202 22.19 6.71 15.33
N LEU A 203 21.60 6.05 14.34
CA LEU A 203 21.40 4.60 14.23
C LEU A 203 20.77 3.96 15.48
N LYS A 204 19.99 4.73 16.25
CA LYS A 204 19.39 4.26 17.50
C LYS A 204 18.09 3.53 17.26
N TYR A 205 17.82 2.53 18.11
CA TYR A 205 16.59 1.74 18.05
C TYR A 205 15.34 2.61 18.16
N THR A 206 15.34 3.55 19.10
CA THR A 206 14.23 4.48 19.33
C THR A 206 13.90 5.33 18.09
N THR A 207 14.92 5.87 17.43
CA THR A 207 14.75 6.65 16.19
C THR A 207 14.40 5.77 14.99
N GLN A 208 14.86 4.52 14.96
CA GLN A 208 14.48 3.57 13.92
C GLN A 208 12.98 3.27 13.97
N LEU A 209 12.46 3.06 15.18
CA LEU A 209 11.04 2.83 15.40
C LEU A 209 10.22 4.04 14.92
N LEU A 210 10.72 5.26 15.16
CA LEU A 210 10.08 6.48 14.69
C LEU A 210 10.03 6.56 13.16
N ASP A 211 11.14 6.25 12.47
CA ASP A 211 11.22 6.24 11.00
C ASP A 211 10.24 5.23 10.39
N GLU A 212 10.35 3.98 10.82
CA GLU A 212 9.56 2.89 10.26
C GLU A 212 8.06 3.06 10.56
N LEU A 213 7.68 3.43 11.78
CA LEU A 213 6.27 3.60 12.13
C LEU A 213 5.63 4.86 11.51
N ALA A 214 6.38 5.93 11.28
CA ALA A 214 5.86 7.12 10.59
C ALA A 214 5.30 6.77 9.20
N MET A 215 5.90 5.80 8.51
CA MET A 215 5.40 5.29 7.24
C MET A 215 4.03 4.60 7.38
N ILE A 216 3.85 3.75 8.40
CA ILE A 216 2.56 3.09 8.69
C ILE A 216 1.48 4.12 8.97
N TYR A 217 1.78 5.14 9.78
CA TYR A 217 0.82 6.18 10.15
C TYR A 217 0.40 7.03 8.96
N THR A 218 1.34 7.36 8.08
CA THR A 218 1.05 8.08 6.84
C THR A 218 0.10 7.27 5.94
N THR A 219 0.36 5.97 5.78
CA THR A 219 -0.53 5.10 4.99
C THR A 219 -1.90 4.94 5.65
N CYS A 220 -1.98 4.92 6.98
CA CYS A 220 -3.25 4.94 7.72
C CYS A 220 -4.07 6.20 7.43
N ILE A 221 -3.43 7.37 7.34
CA ILE A 221 -4.11 8.64 6.98
C ILE A 221 -4.63 8.57 5.54
N MET A 222 -3.85 8.01 4.60
CA MET A 222 -4.29 7.83 3.21
C MET A 222 -5.41 6.81 3.09
N PHE A 223 -5.38 5.73 3.88
CA PHE A 223 -6.49 4.78 4.00
C PHE A 223 -7.75 5.50 4.48
N TYR A 224 -7.67 6.27 5.56
CA TYR A 224 -8.81 7.05 6.04
C TYR A 224 -9.33 7.99 4.94
N SER A 225 -8.45 8.72 4.25
CA SER A 225 -8.81 9.66 3.18
C SER A 225 -9.70 9.02 2.11
N ILE A 226 -9.32 7.84 1.57
CA ILE A 226 -10.04 7.21 0.47
C ILE A 226 -11.28 6.42 0.93
N PHE A 227 -11.23 5.76 2.09
CA PHE A 227 -12.33 4.92 2.57
C PHE A 227 -13.43 5.72 3.29
N SER A 228 -13.09 6.87 3.90
CA SER A 228 -14.05 7.77 4.58
C SER A 228 -14.79 8.69 3.60
N TYR A 229 -14.34 8.76 2.35
CA TYR A 229 -14.89 9.66 1.34
C TYR A 229 -16.40 9.45 1.10
N ARG A 230 -17.16 10.55 1.15
CA ARG A 230 -18.65 10.60 1.07
C ARG A 230 -19.38 9.60 1.97
N ARG A 231 -18.78 9.17 3.08
CA ARG A 231 -19.44 8.34 4.09
C ARG A 231 -20.16 9.19 5.14
N ALA A 232 -21.18 8.63 5.77
CA ALA A 232 -21.84 9.24 6.91
C ALA A 232 -20.86 9.40 8.09
N THR A 233 -21.09 10.39 8.96
CA THR A 233 -20.20 10.70 10.10
C THR A 233 -19.94 9.49 10.99
N SER A 234 -20.96 8.67 11.28
CA SER A 234 -20.82 7.43 12.05
C SER A 234 -19.83 6.45 11.40
N THR A 235 -19.94 6.25 10.09
CA THR A 235 -19.00 5.42 9.32
C THR A 235 -17.59 5.99 9.31
N LYS A 236 -17.43 7.33 9.19
CA LYS A 236 -16.10 7.96 9.28
C LYS A 236 -15.45 7.70 10.63
N VAL A 237 -16.20 7.84 11.73
CA VAL A 237 -15.72 7.54 13.09
C VAL A 237 -15.33 6.07 13.23
N VAL A 238 -16.16 5.14 12.75
CA VAL A 238 -15.83 3.70 12.77
C VAL A 238 -14.55 3.39 12.00
N ILE A 239 -14.38 3.97 10.80
CA ILE A 239 -13.16 3.80 10.00
C ILE A 239 -11.95 4.38 10.75
N ALA A 240 -12.05 5.59 11.30
CA ALA A 240 -10.98 6.23 12.05
C ALA A 240 -10.55 5.39 13.26
N LEU A 241 -11.51 4.90 14.06
CA LEU A 241 -11.24 4.03 15.20
C LEU A 241 -10.62 2.71 14.77
N SER A 242 -11.11 2.10 13.69
CA SER A 242 -10.58 0.82 13.18
C SER A 242 -9.13 0.97 12.71
N VAL A 243 -8.82 2.04 11.98
CA VAL A 243 -7.47 2.34 11.51
C VAL A 243 -6.54 2.70 12.66
N PHE A 244 -7.03 3.45 13.66
CA PHE A 244 -6.27 3.76 14.86
C PHE A 244 -5.90 2.50 15.64
N LEU A 245 -6.86 1.59 15.86
CA LEU A 245 -6.62 0.32 16.54
C LEU A 245 -5.65 -0.57 15.74
N LEU A 246 -5.74 -0.58 14.41
CA LEU A 246 -4.80 -1.28 13.55
C LEU A 246 -3.38 -0.70 13.67
N ALA A 247 -3.23 0.63 13.64
CA ALA A 247 -1.93 1.28 13.81
C ALA A 247 -1.32 0.99 15.18
N MET A 248 -2.12 1.02 16.24
CA MET A 248 -1.72 0.64 17.60
C MET A 248 -1.29 -0.82 17.67
N PHE A 249 -2.06 -1.74 17.08
CA PHE A 249 -1.70 -3.15 17.02
C PHE A 249 -0.37 -3.37 16.30
N ILE A 250 -0.21 -2.80 15.10
CA ILE A 250 1.04 -2.91 14.33
C ILE A 250 2.21 -2.36 15.15
N THR A 251 2.04 -1.19 15.79
CA THR A 251 3.08 -0.55 16.61
C THR A 251 3.51 -1.43 17.77
N LEU A 252 2.56 -1.87 18.60
CA LEU A 252 2.85 -2.65 19.80
C LEU A 252 3.43 -4.02 19.44
N TYR A 253 2.86 -4.67 18.41
CA TYR A 253 3.33 -5.98 17.97
C TYR A 253 4.70 -5.89 17.28
N TYR A 254 4.96 -4.82 16.53
CA TYR A 254 6.28 -4.58 15.95
C TYR A 254 7.34 -4.32 17.01
N HIS A 255 7.01 -3.50 18.01
CA HIS A 255 7.89 -3.25 19.15
C HIS A 255 8.20 -4.54 19.94
N TYR A 256 7.21 -5.43 20.10
CA TYR A 256 7.39 -6.74 20.73
C TYR A 256 8.25 -7.69 19.89
N LEU A 257 7.92 -7.86 18.60
CA LEU A 257 8.60 -8.80 17.71
C LEU A 257 10.02 -8.36 17.34
N LYS A 258 10.27 -7.05 17.26
CA LYS A 258 11.54 -6.46 16.80
C LYS A 258 12.01 -7.02 15.45
N ASN A 259 11.06 -7.40 14.57
CA ASN A 259 11.33 -8.03 13.29
C ASN A 259 10.90 -7.12 12.13
N PRO A 260 11.85 -6.51 11.39
CA PRO A 260 11.58 -5.54 10.32
C PRO A 260 10.71 -6.08 9.18
N LEU A 261 10.70 -7.38 8.96
CA LEU A 261 9.86 -7.98 7.92
C LEU A 261 8.38 -7.89 8.25
N PHE A 262 8.03 -7.96 9.55
CA PHE A 262 6.65 -7.76 9.97
C PHE A 262 6.17 -6.37 9.55
N HIS A 263 6.96 -5.34 9.87
CA HIS A 263 6.66 -3.97 9.48
C HIS A 263 6.57 -3.81 7.96
N GLN A 264 7.55 -4.32 7.20
CA GLN A 264 7.56 -4.22 5.74
C GLN A 264 6.33 -4.88 5.10
N ASN A 265 5.96 -6.07 5.57
CA ASN A 265 4.79 -6.78 5.07
C ASN A 265 3.48 -6.04 5.40
N MET A 266 3.36 -5.49 6.62
CA MET A 266 2.21 -4.69 7.00
C MET A 266 2.13 -3.40 6.17
N PHE A 267 3.25 -2.71 5.99
CA PHE A 267 3.34 -1.51 5.17
C PHE A 267 2.98 -1.78 3.71
N ALA A 268 3.54 -2.83 3.10
CA ALA A 268 3.27 -3.22 1.73
C ALA A 268 1.79 -3.60 1.53
N LEU A 269 1.22 -4.40 2.44
CA LEU A 269 -0.18 -4.80 2.37
C LEU A 269 -1.11 -3.59 2.49
N LEU A 270 -0.89 -2.73 3.47
CA LEU A 270 -1.73 -1.54 3.69
C LEU A 270 -1.64 -0.59 2.49
N THR A 271 -0.42 -0.37 1.97
CA THR A 271 -0.18 0.46 0.78
C THR A 271 -0.87 -0.11 -0.45
N ALA A 272 -0.80 -1.43 -0.68
CA ALA A 272 -1.49 -2.09 -1.78
C ALA A 272 -3.02 -1.89 -1.71
N ILE A 273 -3.61 -2.04 -0.51
CA ILE A 273 -5.05 -1.82 -0.32
C ILE A 273 -5.46 -0.38 -0.68
N VAL A 274 -4.71 0.61 -0.19
CA VAL A 274 -4.95 2.03 -0.50
C VAL A 274 -4.78 2.30 -1.98
N PHE A 275 -3.71 1.78 -2.58
CA PHE A 275 -3.36 1.95 -3.98
C PHE A 275 -4.44 1.40 -4.92
N PHE A 276 -4.80 0.13 -4.78
CA PHE A 276 -5.82 -0.49 -5.64
C PHE A 276 -7.20 0.12 -5.44
N LYS A 277 -7.56 0.49 -4.20
CA LYS A 277 -8.82 1.19 -3.93
C LYS A 277 -8.87 2.55 -4.62
N SER A 278 -7.75 3.25 -4.66
CA SER A 278 -7.64 4.59 -5.25
C SER A 278 -7.66 4.52 -6.78
N ILE A 279 -6.95 3.55 -7.40
CA ILE A 279 -7.05 3.28 -8.84
C ILE A 279 -8.48 2.93 -9.22
N TYR A 280 -9.13 2.05 -8.45
CA TYR A 280 -10.53 1.70 -8.69
C TYR A 280 -11.43 2.94 -8.64
N ALA A 281 -11.24 3.83 -7.65
CA ALA A 281 -11.99 5.08 -7.55
C ALA A 281 -11.76 6.01 -8.75
N MET A 282 -10.49 6.18 -9.17
CA MET A 282 -10.12 6.95 -10.35
C MET A 282 -10.81 6.41 -11.62
N GLU A 283 -10.65 5.12 -11.88
CA GLU A 283 -11.17 4.45 -13.09
C GLU A 283 -12.69 4.38 -13.14
N VAL A 284 -13.38 4.32 -12.01
CA VAL A 284 -14.85 4.37 -11.97
C VAL A 284 -15.35 5.80 -12.19
N THR A 285 -14.64 6.79 -11.65
CA THR A 285 -15.06 8.20 -11.71
C THR A 285 -14.83 8.82 -13.08
N LEU A 286 -13.66 8.58 -13.70
CA LEU A 286 -13.23 9.27 -14.91
C LEU A 286 -13.51 8.51 -16.21
N ARG A 287 -13.81 7.21 -16.18
CA ARG A 287 -14.01 6.43 -17.42
C ARG A 287 -15.46 6.62 -17.94
N PRO A 288 -15.66 7.25 -19.11
CA PRO A 288 -16.99 7.57 -19.63
C PRO A 288 -17.93 6.36 -19.78
N VAL A 289 -17.37 5.24 -20.26
CA VAL A 289 -18.10 3.97 -20.49
C VAL A 289 -18.80 3.47 -19.23
N ARG A 290 -18.25 3.75 -18.04
CA ARG A 290 -18.85 3.34 -16.75
C ARG A 290 -19.88 4.35 -16.24
N ARG A 291 -19.75 5.63 -16.61
CA ARG A 291 -20.68 6.71 -16.24
C ARG A 291 -21.98 6.66 -17.06
N SER A 292 -21.90 6.37 -18.35
CA SER A 292 -23.07 6.27 -19.23
C SER A 292 -24.05 5.17 -18.80
N GLN A 293 -23.56 4.12 -18.12
CA GLN A 293 -24.38 3.06 -17.53
C GLN A 293 -25.08 3.49 -16.23
N ALA A 294 -24.49 4.42 -15.47
CA ALA A 294 -25.02 4.92 -14.20
C ALA A 294 -25.94 6.15 -14.36
N ASN A 295 -25.69 6.99 -15.37
CA ASN A 295 -26.38 8.27 -15.59
C ASN A 295 -27.42 8.24 -16.73
N GLN A 296 -28.23 7.17 -16.84
CA GLN A 296 -29.41 7.17 -17.73
C GLN A 296 -30.45 8.27 -17.38
N SER A 297 -30.24 9.05 -16.32
CA SER A 297 -31.14 10.07 -15.78
C SER A 297 -30.78 11.53 -16.09
N HIS A 298 -29.57 11.85 -16.62
CA HIS A 298 -29.17 13.23 -16.92
C HIS A 298 -29.17 13.51 -18.43
N LYS A 299 -30.10 14.33 -18.90
CA LYS A 299 -30.13 14.88 -20.27
C LYS A 299 -29.07 15.98 -20.44
N ALA A 300 -27.78 15.62 -20.46
CA ALA A 300 -26.76 16.50 -21.02
C ALA A 300 -26.97 16.62 -22.53
N THR A 301 -26.68 17.78 -23.12
CA THR A 301 -26.64 17.90 -24.59
C THR A 301 -25.50 17.02 -25.12
N SER A 302 -25.68 16.42 -26.30
CA SER A 302 -24.67 15.55 -26.92
C SER A 302 -23.28 16.20 -26.97
N GLY A 303 -23.22 17.52 -27.22
CA GLY A 303 -21.98 18.30 -27.22
C GLY A 303 -21.33 18.49 -25.85
N GLU A 304 -22.10 18.74 -24.80
CA GLU A 304 -21.56 18.90 -23.45
C GLU A 304 -21.03 17.59 -22.89
N GLN A 305 -21.73 16.48 -23.15
CA GLN A 305 -21.25 15.16 -22.78
C GLN A 305 -19.95 14.80 -23.49
N ALA A 306 -19.81 15.12 -24.78
CA ALA A 306 -18.57 14.90 -25.52
C ALA A 306 -17.39 15.73 -24.94
N ARG A 307 -17.65 16.97 -24.52
CA ARG A 307 -16.66 17.84 -23.85
C ARG A 307 -16.18 17.24 -22.53
N GLU A 308 -17.11 16.80 -21.68
CA GLU A 308 -16.79 16.16 -20.40
C GLU A 308 -15.98 14.87 -20.59
N ASP A 309 -16.41 14.01 -21.53
CA ASP A 309 -15.74 12.75 -21.82
C ASP A 309 -14.31 12.98 -22.33
N GLN A 310 -14.10 13.97 -23.20
CA GLN A 310 -12.77 14.33 -23.70
C GLN A 310 -11.85 14.83 -22.57
N ARG A 311 -12.37 15.69 -21.69
CA ARG A 311 -11.66 16.20 -20.52
C ARG A 311 -11.28 15.06 -19.57
N ASP A 312 -12.24 14.22 -19.20
CA ASP A 312 -12.03 13.14 -18.22
C ASP A 312 -11.03 12.10 -18.74
N LEU A 313 -11.05 11.79 -20.04
CA LEU A 313 -10.05 10.94 -20.68
C LEU A 313 -8.65 11.59 -20.73
N ALA A 314 -8.56 12.91 -20.84
CA ALA A 314 -7.28 13.62 -20.76
C ALA A 314 -6.72 13.58 -19.32
N ILE A 315 -7.57 13.83 -18.33
CA ILE A 315 -7.21 13.71 -16.90
C ILE A 315 -6.78 12.29 -16.58
N LEU A 316 -7.54 11.28 -16.98
CA LEU A 316 -7.23 9.87 -16.73
C LEU A 316 -5.86 9.49 -17.31
N ARG A 317 -5.54 9.93 -18.54
CA ARG A 317 -4.22 9.71 -19.15
C ARG A 317 -3.10 10.35 -18.33
N ARG A 318 -3.29 11.60 -17.88
CA ARG A 318 -2.31 12.30 -17.04
C ARG A 318 -2.13 11.64 -15.68
N MET A 319 -3.21 11.20 -15.05
CA MET A 319 -3.16 10.47 -13.79
C MET A 319 -2.41 9.14 -13.91
N TRP A 320 -2.62 8.38 -14.99
CA TRP A 320 -1.81 7.19 -15.26
C TRP A 320 -0.34 7.51 -15.48
N GLN A 321 0.01 8.62 -16.15
CA GLN A 321 1.40 9.07 -16.27
C GLN A 321 2.03 9.35 -14.89
N MET A 322 1.32 10.06 -14.00
CA MET A 322 1.79 10.29 -12.62
C MET A 322 2.04 8.98 -11.88
N LEU A 323 1.12 8.02 -11.98
CA LEU A 323 1.27 6.70 -11.36
C LEU A 323 2.46 5.94 -11.93
N THR A 324 2.66 5.93 -13.25
CA THR A 324 3.82 5.28 -13.88
C THR A 324 5.12 5.88 -13.37
N VAL A 325 5.26 7.21 -13.37
CA VAL A 325 6.47 7.87 -12.86
C VAL A 325 6.70 7.54 -11.39
N SER A 326 5.64 7.57 -10.56
CA SER A 326 5.76 7.23 -9.15
C SER A 326 6.16 5.77 -8.93
N LEU A 327 5.54 4.82 -9.63
CA LEU A 327 5.83 3.39 -9.51
C LEU A 327 7.23 3.04 -10.01
N SER A 328 7.65 3.63 -11.13
CA SER A 328 9.01 3.47 -11.64
C SER A 328 10.04 4.02 -10.66
N SER A 329 9.76 5.17 -10.04
CA SER A 329 10.65 5.78 -9.06
C SER A 329 10.81 4.92 -7.79
N VAL A 330 9.71 4.49 -7.17
CA VAL A 330 9.78 3.60 -5.99
C VAL A 330 10.35 2.22 -6.35
N GLY A 331 10.02 1.67 -7.52
CA GLY A 331 10.54 0.38 -7.99
C GLY A 331 12.04 0.41 -8.22
N LEU A 332 12.55 1.47 -8.87
CA LEU A 332 13.98 1.69 -9.05
C LEU A 332 14.69 1.88 -7.70
N GLY A 333 14.11 2.67 -6.80
CA GLY A 333 14.64 2.83 -5.45
C GLY A 333 14.74 1.48 -4.74
N PHE A 334 13.67 0.69 -4.78
CA PHE A 334 13.61 -0.62 -4.11
C PHE A 334 14.67 -1.57 -4.69
N LEU A 335 14.84 -1.57 -6.01
CA LEU A 335 15.89 -2.34 -6.68
C LEU A 335 17.28 -1.93 -6.18
N ILE A 336 17.59 -0.63 -6.22
CA ILE A 336 18.90 -0.10 -5.77
C ILE A 336 19.15 -0.45 -4.30
N TRP A 337 18.14 -0.29 -3.44
CA TRP A 337 18.23 -0.64 -2.02
C TRP A 337 18.50 -2.14 -1.79
N ASN A 338 17.86 -3.02 -2.54
CA ASN A 338 18.12 -4.46 -2.43
C ASN A 338 19.52 -4.83 -2.92
N LEU A 339 20.00 -4.20 -4.00
CA LEU A 339 21.38 -4.35 -4.45
C LEU A 339 22.38 -3.88 -3.39
N ASP A 340 22.09 -2.76 -2.72
CA ASP A 340 22.91 -2.21 -1.64
C ASP A 340 23.00 -3.17 -0.44
N ASN A 341 21.88 -3.79 -0.06
CA ASN A 341 21.87 -4.83 0.97
C ASN A 341 22.67 -6.07 0.54
N ALA A 342 22.40 -6.60 -0.66
CA ALA A 342 22.97 -7.87 -1.13
C ALA A 342 24.49 -7.79 -1.42
N TYR A 343 24.99 -6.64 -1.87
CA TYR A 343 26.38 -6.46 -2.28
C TYR A 343 27.15 -5.48 -1.38
N CYS A 344 26.68 -5.25 -0.15
CA CYS A 344 27.23 -4.28 0.80
C CYS A 344 28.77 -4.36 0.96
N PRO A 345 29.41 -5.53 1.17
CA PRO A 345 30.87 -5.60 1.32
C PRO A 345 31.65 -5.11 0.08
N ILE A 346 31.12 -5.37 -1.11
CA ILE A 346 31.73 -4.99 -2.39
C ILE A 346 31.54 -3.49 -2.62
N LEU A 347 30.31 -2.99 -2.45
CA LEU A 347 29.99 -1.57 -2.63
C LEU A 347 30.76 -0.68 -1.65
N ARG A 348 30.92 -1.12 -0.39
CA ARG A 348 31.75 -0.40 0.60
C ARG A 348 33.24 -0.40 0.24
N ARG A 349 33.74 -1.40 -0.47
CA ARG A 349 35.12 -1.40 -0.98
C ARG A 349 35.25 -0.41 -2.13
N TRP A 350 34.37 -0.50 -3.13
CA TRP A 350 34.36 0.43 -4.27
C TRP A 350 34.22 1.89 -3.84
N ARG A 351 33.40 2.18 -2.84
CA ARG A 351 33.27 3.54 -2.29
C ARG A 351 34.60 4.09 -1.74
N ARG A 352 35.38 3.25 -1.06
CA ARG A 352 36.69 3.62 -0.52
C ARG A 352 37.73 3.77 -1.64
N ASP A 353 37.68 2.90 -2.64
CA ASP A 353 38.60 2.94 -3.78
C ASP A 353 38.34 4.15 -4.70
N VAL A 354 37.06 4.47 -4.94
CA VAL A 354 36.64 5.62 -5.77
C VAL A 354 36.86 6.96 -5.04
N GLY A 355 36.65 6.99 -3.72
CA GLY A 355 36.80 8.20 -2.92
C GLY A 355 35.74 9.28 -3.18
N LEU A 356 35.83 10.40 -2.45
CA LEU A 356 34.90 11.53 -2.61
C LEU A 356 35.26 12.39 -3.83
N PRO A 357 34.26 13.02 -4.51
CA PRO A 357 32.82 12.98 -4.21
C PRO A 357 32.09 11.78 -4.83
N TRP A 358 32.72 11.05 -5.77
CA TRP A 358 32.06 10.06 -6.61
C TRP A 358 31.59 8.80 -5.85
N GLY A 359 32.24 8.47 -4.73
CA GLY A 359 31.82 7.39 -3.84
C GLY A 359 30.41 7.58 -3.25
N ILE A 360 29.91 8.82 -3.16
CA ILE A 360 28.54 9.12 -2.73
C ILE A 360 27.51 8.48 -3.67
N LEU A 361 27.81 8.39 -4.97
CA LEU A 361 26.87 7.80 -5.93
C LEU A 361 26.66 6.29 -5.72
N LEU A 362 27.57 5.63 -4.99
CA LEU A 362 27.52 4.22 -4.61
C LEU A 362 26.80 3.99 -3.27
N GLU A 363 26.16 5.01 -2.69
CA GLU A 363 25.29 4.88 -1.53
C GLU A 363 23.87 4.55 -2.01
N GLY A 364 23.60 3.25 -2.24
CA GLY A 364 22.33 2.81 -2.80
C GLY A 364 21.14 3.16 -1.89
N HIS A 365 21.31 3.04 -0.58
CA HIS A 365 20.32 3.47 0.40
C HIS A 365 20.01 4.99 0.32
N GLY A 366 21.02 5.81 -0.01
CA GLY A 366 20.83 7.25 -0.25
C GLY A 366 19.88 7.54 -1.41
N TRP A 367 20.03 6.82 -2.52
CA TRP A 367 19.15 6.91 -3.69
C TRP A 367 17.73 6.44 -3.41
N TRP A 368 17.58 5.42 -2.56
CA TRP A 368 16.27 4.97 -2.08
C TRP A 368 15.49 6.12 -1.45
N HIS A 369 16.09 6.90 -0.54
CA HIS A 369 15.41 8.04 0.06
C HIS A 369 14.97 9.08 -0.98
N ILE A 370 15.85 9.45 -1.92
CA ILE A 370 15.52 10.43 -2.96
C ILE A 370 14.34 9.94 -3.81
N LEU A 371 14.42 8.72 -4.34
CA LEU A 371 13.42 8.18 -5.26
C LEU A 371 12.08 7.96 -4.56
N THR A 372 12.08 7.40 -3.34
CA THR A 372 10.84 7.20 -2.58
C THR A 372 10.20 8.52 -2.15
N SER A 373 11.00 9.55 -1.84
CA SER A 373 10.48 10.89 -1.56
C SER A 373 9.73 11.47 -2.76
N VAL A 374 10.32 11.39 -3.95
CA VAL A 374 9.70 11.88 -5.19
C VAL A 374 8.41 11.11 -5.47
N ALA A 375 8.44 9.77 -5.38
CA ALA A 375 7.27 8.93 -5.56
C ALA A 375 6.13 9.29 -4.59
N GLN A 376 6.43 9.45 -3.31
CA GLN A 376 5.44 9.76 -2.28
C GLN A 376 4.82 11.15 -2.49
N TYR A 377 5.63 12.16 -2.83
CA TYR A 377 5.12 13.49 -3.18
C TYR A 377 4.16 13.44 -4.37
N ILE A 378 4.51 12.69 -5.44
CA ILE A 378 3.67 12.52 -6.63
C ILE A 378 2.36 11.83 -6.24
N ASN A 379 2.39 10.77 -5.42
CA ASN A 379 1.19 10.06 -4.96
C ASN A 379 0.25 10.93 -4.12
N LEU A 380 0.78 11.75 -3.21
CA LEU A 380 -0.03 12.70 -2.43
C LEU A 380 -0.68 13.74 -3.34
N THR A 381 0.08 14.30 -4.28
CA THR A 381 -0.44 15.26 -5.27
C THR A 381 -1.49 14.62 -6.18
N TRP A 382 -1.26 13.39 -6.62
CA TRP A 382 -2.23 12.59 -7.40
C TRP A 382 -3.52 12.36 -6.62
N SER A 383 -3.41 12.08 -5.31
CA SER A 383 -4.57 11.87 -4.43
C SER A 383 -5.38 13.16 -4.22
N ILE A 384 -4.72 14.33 -4.16
CA ILE A 384 -5.38 15.63 -4.18
C ILE A 384 -6.18 15.80 -5.48
N TRP A 385 -5.56 15.54 -6.63
CA TRP A 385 -6.26 15.68 -7.91
C TRP A 385 -7.45 14.72 -8.03
N LEU A 386 -7.28 13.49 -7.54
CA LEU A 386 -8.36 12.51 -7.44
C LEU A 386 -9.50 13.01 -6.56
N ARG A 387 -9.23 13.73 -5.46
CA ARG A 387 -10.27 14.32 -4.61
C ARG A 387 -11.15 15.31 -5.38
N TYR A 388 -10.54 16.21 -6.15
CA TYR A 388 -11.30 17.15 -6.98
C TYR A 388 -12.15 16.41 -8.02
N CYS A 389 -11.60 15.39 -8.69
CA CYS A 389 -12.34 14.56 -9.64
C CYS A 389 -13.53 13.85 -8.98
N LEU A 390 -13.33 13.31 -7.78
CA LEU A 390 -14.37 12.64 -7.01
C LEU A 390 -15.48 13.59 -6.56
N ASN A 391 -15.16 14.86 -6.33
CA ASN A 391 -16.11 15.91 -5.96
C ASN A 391 -16.88 16.46 -7.18
N GLY A 392 -16.40 16.22 -8.40
CA GLY A 392 -16.93 16.86 -9.60
C GLY A 392 -16.35 18.26 -9.86
N GLU A 393 -15.25 18.61 -9.19
CA GLU A 393 -14.60 19.93 -9.18
C GLU A 393 -13.39 19.97 -10.13
N GLN A 394 -13.27 19.00 -11.04
CA GLN A 394 -12.11 18.90 -11.94
C GLN A 394 -11.97 20.05 -12.96
N ASP A 395 -13.02 20.85 -13.20
CA ASP A 395 -12.93 22.05 -14.05
C ASP A 395 -12.31 23.26 -13.32
N ASP A 396 -12.29 23.22 -11.98
CA ASP A 396 -11.81 24.33 -11.15
C ASP A 396 -10.30 24.24 -10.89
N VAL A 397 -9.67 23.13 -11.24
CA VAL A 397 -8.26 22.85 -11.00
C VAL A 397 -7.54 22.32 -12.23
N GLU A 398 -6.25 22.55 -12.30
CA GLU A 398 -5.37 21.99 -13.32
C GLU A 398 -4.10 21.40 -12.71
N LEU A 399 -3.51 20.42 -13.40
CA LEU A 399 -2.22 19.85 -13.03
C LEU A 399 -1.10 20.63 -13.72
N VAL A 400 -0.32 21.37 -12.93
CA VAL A 400 0.88 22.07 -13.38
C VAL A 400 2.07 21.14 -13.22
N TRP A 401 2.57 20.59 -14.34
CA TRP A 401 3.79 19.77 -14.36
C TRP A 401 4.61 20.04 -15.63
N PRO A 402 5.44 21.11 -15.65
CA PRO A 402 6.15 21.54 -16.85
C PRO A 402 7.18 20.52 -17.37
N SER A 403 7.79 19.75 -16.47
CA SER A 403 8.81 18.75 -16.81
C SER A 403 8.78 17.58 -15.83
N PHE A 404 8.78 16.37 -16.36
CA PHE A 404 8.84 15.14 -15.57
C PHE A 404 10.14 14.99 -14.76
N PHE A 405 11.24 15.59 -15.21
CA PHE A 405 12.56 15.40 -14.61
C PHE A 405 13.02 16.58 -13.75
N THR A 406 12.64 17.81 -14.11
CA THR A 406 13.14 19.03 -13.46
C THR A 406 12.11 19.72 -12.59
N SER A 407 10.88 19.19 -12.54
CA SER A 407 9.82 19.73 -11.70
C SER A 407 8.98 18.62 -11.10
N VAL A 408 8.25 18.95 -10.03
CA VAL A 408 7.27 18.06 -9.42
C VAL A 408 5.86 18.58 -9.68
N PRO A 409 4.87 17.70 -9.84
CA PRO A 409 3.51 18.11 -10.15
C PRO A 409 2.90 18.93 -9.01
N VAL A 410 2.03 19.88 -9.36
CA VAL A 410 1.24 20.65 -8.41
C VAL A 410 -0.18 20.77 -8.95
N VAL A 411 -1.18 20.64 -8.08
CA VAL A 411 -2.58 20.93 -8.43
C VAL A 411 -2.85 22.38 -8.05
N GLU A 412 -3.21 23.21 -9.02
CA GLU A 412 -3.53 24.61 -8.79
C GLU A 412 -4.95 24.93 -9.28
N PRO A 413 -5.66 25.89 -8.67
CA PRO A 413 -6.92 26.38 -9.21
C PRO A 413 -6.70 27.01 -10.59
N THR A 414 -7.64 26.82 -11.51
CA THR A 414 -7.61 27.47 -12.83
C THR A 414 -7.71 28.99 -12.69
N GLU A 415 -7.24 29.74 -13.69
CA GLU A 415 -7.35 31.21 -13.69
C GLU A 415 -8.81 31.67 -13.57
N LYS A 416 -9.76 30.91 -14.14
CA LYS A 416 -11.19 31.13 -13.97
C LYS A 416 -11.59 31.03 -12.50
N ALA A 417 -11.26 29.92 -11.82
CA ALA A 417 -11.58 29.74 -10.40
C ALA A 417 -10.90 30.79 -9.49
N LYS A 418 -9.66 31.20 -9.81
CA LYS A 418 -8.97 32.31 -9.13
C LYS A 418 -9.70 33.63 -9.30
N SER A 419 -10.23 33.92 -10.48
CA SER A 419 -10.97 35.16 -10.75
C SER A 419 -12.32 35.21 -9.99
N GLU A 420 -13.05 34.09 -9.97
CA GLU A 420 -14.34 33.97 -9.30
C GLU A 420 -14.20 34.06 -7.77
N SER A 421 -13.18 33.42 -7.20
CA SER A 421 -12.90 33.52 -5.76
C SER A 421 -12.51 34.95 -5.33
N LYS A 422 -11.71 35.66 -6.13
CA LYS A 422 -11.39 37.09 -5.89
C LYS A 422 -12.65 37.96 -5.94
N LEU A 423 -13.53 37.73 -6.91
CA LEU A 423 -14.78 38.48 -7.03
C LEU A 423 -15.71 38.24 -5.82
N ASN A 424 -15.85 36.99 -5.37
CA ASN A 424 -16.64 36.65 -4.19
C ASN A 424 -16.07 37.23 -2.90
N ARG A 425 -14.74 37.32 -2.78
CA ARG A 425 -14.10 37.96 -1.62
C ARG A 425 -14.34 39.46 -1.58
N LYS A 426 -14.34 40.14 -2.75
CA LYS A 426 -14.69 41.56 -2.85
C LYS A 426 -16.14 41.87 -2.54
N LYS A 427 -17.07 40.91 -2.72
CA LYS A 427 -18.49 41.07 -2.38
C LYS A 427 -18.81 40.86 -0.89
N LYS A 428 -17.87 40.29 -0.13
CA LYS A 428 -18.01 40.03 1.32
C LYS A 428 -17.40 41.12 2.21
N ILE A 429 -16.69 42.07 1.59
CA ILE A 429 -16.17 43.30 2.19
C ILE A 429 -17.13 44.41 1.75
#